data_AF-A0A0E0RKA8-F1
#
_entry.id   AF-A0A0E0RKA8-F1
#
_cell.length_a   1.000
_cell.length_b   1.000
_cell.length_c   1.000
_cell.angle_alpha   90.00
_cell.angle_beta   90.00
_cell.angle_gamma   90.00
#
_symmetry.space_group_name_H-M   'P 1'
#
loop_
_entity.id
_entity.type
_entity.pdbx_description
1 polymer ?
#
loop_
_entity_poly.entity_id
_entity_poly.type
_entity_poly.pdbx_seq_one_letter_code
_entity_poly.pdbx_strand_id
1 'polypeptide(L)'
;MSDAQAQPIRPGDVYPPSAADHHQARRERDKAVAADQGGGGGDLRVTEADLPAAGKRVVTATAGGQVMAQFTVPVPSAEEETTDAVTIGEALQAAGSDDNEPVGLADAAAVQAAEMRATGLAGVVPGGVAAAAQQAAEANMRRRPDGDDGENKATTTTLMKDVVGGAAEALPADMVATREDADRVAAAAARNAARRGGGGGKGVAEAVAAAAEMNEGRMV
;
A
#
# COMPACT_ATOMS: atom_id res chain seq x y z
N MET A 1 -28.47 -31.85 -1.44
CA MET A 1 -28.10 -30.85 -2.45
C MET A 1 -27.17 -29.91 -1.74
N SER A 2 -25.87 -30.04 -1.99
CA SER A 2 -24.83 -29.33 -1.25
C SER A 2 -24.72 -27.93 -1.81
N ASP A 3 -25.14 -26.94 -1.02
CA ASP A 3 -24.88 -25.52 -1.32
C ASP A 3 -23.36 -25.32 -1.28
N ALA A 4 -22.76 -25.22 -2.46
CA ALA A 4 -21.38 -24.79 -2.60
C ALA A 4 -21.32 -23.31 -2.22
N GLN A 5 -21.07 -23.02 -0.94
CA GLN A 5 -20.70 -21.67 -0.52
C GLN A 5 -19.51 -21.22 -1.37
N ALA A 6 -19.73 -20.17 -2.17
CA ALA A 6 -18.67 -19.50 -2.89
C ALA A 6 -17.65 -19.04 -1.84
N GLN A 7 -16.41 -19.55 -1.96
CA GLN A 7 -15.35 -19.17 -1.03
C GLN A 7 -15.08 -17.67 -1.18
N PRO A 8 -14.84 -16.93 -0.08
CA PRO A 8 -14.53 -15.51 -0.15
C PRO A 8 -13.24 -15.33 -0.95
N ILE A 9 -13.32 -14.50 -1.98
CA ILE A 9 -12.23 -14.16 -2.88
C ILE A 9 -11.17 -13.38 -2.10
N ARG A 10 -9.92 -13.84 -2.10
CA ARG A 10 -8.80 -13.18 -1.40
C ARG A 10 -7.92 -12.43 -2.40
N PRO A 11 -7.26 -11.33 -1.96
CA PRO A 11 -6.21 -10.69 -2.74
C PRO A 11 -5.12 -11.70 -3.12
N GLY A 12 -4.87 -11.85 -4.42
CA GLY A 12 -3.89 -12.79 -4.97
C GLY A 12 -4.46 -14.14 -5.43
N ASP A 13 -5.75 -14.40 -5.27
CA ASP A 13 -6.36 -15.63 -5.79
C ASP A 13 -6.38 -15.64 -7.33
N VAL A 14 -5.97 -16.78 -7.91
CA VAL A 14 -5.86 -16.99 -9.35
C VAL A 14 -6.83 -18.10 -9.78
N TYR A 15 -7.74 -17.80 -10.71
CA TYR A 15 -8.75 -18.75 -11.17
C TYR A 15 -8.76 -18.91 -12.70
N PRO A 16 -9.12 -20.09 -13.23
CA PRO A 16 -9.45 -20.20 -14.66
C PRO A 16 -10.66 -19.32 -15.00
N PRO A 17 -10.76 -18.80 -16.23
CA PRO A 17 -11.92 -18.01 -16.66
C PRO A 17 -13.23 -18.79 -16.49
N SER A 18 -14.22 -18.18 -15.84
CA SER A 18 -15.52 -18.80 -15.66
C SER A 18 -16.29 -18.90 -16.98
N ALA A 19 -17.32 -19.75 -17.04
CA ALA A 19 -18.17 -19.87 -18.22
C ALA A 19 -18.85 -18.54 -18.60
N ALA A 20 -19.17 -17.69 -17.61
CA ALA A 20 -19.75 -16.37 -17.82
C ALA A 20 -18.74 -15.38 -18.44
N ASP A 21 -17.47 -15.48 -18.04
CA ASP A 21 -16.41 -14.55 -18.46
C ASP A 21 -15.79 -14.95 -19.81
N HIS A 22 -16.03 -16.19 -20.26
CA HIS A 22 -15.34 -16.83 -21.37
C HIS A 22 -15.42 -16.05 -22.69
N HIS A 23 -16.56 -15.39 -22.98
CA HIS A 23 -16.71 -14.61 -24.22
C HIS A 23 -15.84 -13.34 -24.22
N GLN A 24 -15.74 -12.64 -23.10
CA GLN A 24 -14.92 -11.44 -22.97
C GLN A 24 -13.44 -11.81 -22.84
N ALA A 25 -13.12 -12.81 -22.01
CA ALA A 25 -11.77 -13.32 -21.85
C ALA A 25 -11.17 -13.81 -23.19
N ARG A 26 -11.97 -14.44 -24.06
CA ARG A 26 -11.55 -14.80 -25.42
C ARG A 26 -11.23 -13.58 -26.28
N ARG A 27 -12.06 -12.54 -26.24
CA ARG A 27 -11.82 -11.31 -27.01
C ARG A 27 -10.51 -10.64 -26.56
N GLU A 28 -10.28 -10.53 -25.27
CA GLU A 28 -9.05 -9.92 -24.74
C GLU A 28 -7.81 -10.76 -25.04
N ARG A 29 -7.92 -12.09 -24.95
CA ARG A 29 -6.87 -13.02 -25.38
C ARG A 29 -6.47 -12.81 -26.83
N ASP A 30 -7.46 -12.72 -27.72
CA ASP A 30 -7.22 -12.63 -29.16
C ASP A 30 -6.55 -11.28 -29.51
N LYS A 31 -6.89 -10.20 -28.78
CA LYS A 31 -6.17 -8.91 -28.87
C LYS A 31 -4.73 -9.03 -28.37
N ALA A 32 -4.49 -9.69 -27.25
CA ALA A 32 -3.15 -9.89 -26.70
C ALA A 32 -2.25 -10.67 -27.68
N VAL A 33 -2.79 -11.74 -28.26
CA VAL A 33 -2.12 -12.53 -29.30
C VAL A 33 -1.84 -11.71 -30.56
N ALA A 34 -2.77 -10.87 -31.00
CA ALA A 34 -2.55 -9.99 -32.15
C ALA A 34 -1.48 -8.91 -31.88
N ALA A 35 -1.43 -8.39 -30.65
CA ALA A 35 -0.39 -7.43 -30.24
C ALA A 35 1.00 -8.07 -30.18
N ASP A 36 1.09 -9.35 -29.77
CA ASP A 36 2.34 -10.11 -29.70
C ASP A 36 2.89 -10.45 -31.10
N GLN A 37 2.03 -10.68 -32.09
CA GLN A 37 2.42 -10.96 -33.48
C GLN A 37 3.17 -9.81 -34.18
N GLY A 38 3.10 -8.58 -33.65
CA GLY A 38 3.83 -7.42 -34.17
C GLY A 38 5.23 -7.22 -33.56
N GLY A 39 5.55 -7.93 -32.47
CA GLY A 39 6.85 -7.85 -31.79
C GLY A 39 7.78 -8.95 -32.30
N GLY A 40 8.82 -8.59 -33.04
CA GLY A 40 9.83 -9.54 -33.50
C GLY A 40 10.66 -10.10 -32.34
N GLY A 41 10.17 -11.10 -31.64
CA GLY A 41 10.90 -11.83 -30.60
C GLY A 41 9.96 -12.75 -29.83
N GLY A 42 10.29 -14.04 -29.72
CA GLY A 42 9.53 -15.04 -28.95
C GLY A 42 9.59 -14.84 -27.42
N ASP A 43 9.68 -13.59 -26.97
CA ASP A 43 9.75 -13.21 -25.57
C ASP A 43 8.38 -13.33 -24.89
N LEU A 44 8.40 -13.58 -23.58
CA LEU A 44 7.19 -13.66 -22.78
C LEU A 44 6.59 -12.27 -22.59
N ARG A 45 5.33 -12.10 -23.01
CA ARG A 45 4.53 -10.89 -22.84
C ARG A 45 3.36 -11.18 -21.92
N VAL A 46 3.12 -10.30 -20.95
CA VAL A 46 1.95 -10.35 -20.06
C VAL A 46 1.06 -9.15 -20.34
N THR A 47 -0.22 -9.40 -20.59
CA THR A 47 -1.25 -8.36 -20.78
C THR A 47 -2.36 -8.54 -19.76
N GLU A 48 -2.77 -7.42 -19.18
CA GLU A 48 -3.83 -7.33 -18.19
C GLU A 48 -5.02 -6.56 -18.79
N ALA A 49 -6.23 -7.10 -18.64
CA ALA A 49 -7.46 -6.43 -19.08
C ALA A 49 -8.57 -6.60 -18.03
N ASP A 50 -9.20 -5.49 -17.65
CA ASP A 50 -10.29 -5.51 -16.68
C ASP A 50 -11.62 -5.93 -17.33
N LEU A 51 -12.35 -6.80 -16.62
CA LEU A 51 -13.70 -7.26 -16.93
C LEU A 51 -14.67 -6.60 -15.93
N PRO A 52 -15.08 -5.34 -16.17
CA PRO A 52 -15.82 -4.54 -15.19
C PRO A 52 -17.17 -5.15 -14.80
N ALA A 53 -17.83 -5.88 -15.71
CA ALA A 53 -19.09 -6.57 -15.41
C ALA A 53 -18.93 -7.76 -14.44
N ALA A 54 -17.70 -8.23 -14.22
CA ALA A 54 -17.40 -9.41 -13.41
C ALA A 54 -16.51 -9.09 -12.18
N GLY A 55 -16.07 -7.84 -12.01
CA GLY A 55 -15.14 -7.45 -10.93
C GLY A 55 -13.79 -8.19 -11.01
N LYS A 56 -13.39 -8.64 -12.20
CA LYS A 56 -12.18 -9.48 -12.40
C LYS A 56 -11.27 -8.91 -13.47
N ARG A 57 -9.97 -9.12 -13.34
CA ARG A 57 -8.95 -8.83 -14.35
C ARG A 57 -8.53 -10.14 -15.00
N VAL A 58 -8.59 -10.21 -16.33
CA VAL A 58 -7.98 -11.30 -17.07
C VAL A 58 -6.51 -10.98 -17.33
N VAL A 59 -5.65 -11.91 -16.93
CA VAL A 59 -4.21 -11.87 -17.20
C VAL A 59 -3.93 -12.91 -18.28
N THR A 60 -3.33 -12.48 -19.39
CA THR A 60 -2.95 -13.35 -20.51
C THR A 60 -1.46 -13.24 -20.74
N ALA A 61 -0.77 -14.37 -20.68
CA ALA A 61 0.64 -14.49 -21.00
C ALA A 61 0.79 -15.10 -22.40
N THR A 62 1.51 -14.42 -23.29
CA THR A 62 1.79 -14.89 -24.65
C THR A 62 3.30 -14.96 -24.91
N ALA A 63 3.72 -15.84 -25.80
CA ALA A 63 5.06 -15.80 -26.39
C ALA A 63 4.98 -16.26 -27.85
N GLY A 64 5.57 -15.50 -28.77
CA GLY A 64 5.56 -15.82 -30.20
C GLY A 64 4.14 -15.94 -30.80
N GLY A 65 3.18 -15.18 -30.30
CA GLY A 65 1.78 -15.23 -30.75
C GLY A 65 0.98 -16.42 -30.21
N GLN A 66 1.52 -17.19 -29.26
CA GLN A 66 0.81 -18.29 -28.61
C GLN A 66 0.53 -17.97 -27.14
N VAL A 67 -0.65 -18.35 -26.65
CA VAL A 67 -1.04 -18.18 -25.25
C VAL A 67 -0.40 -19.27 -24.41
N MET A 68 0.41 -18.86 -23.44
CA MET A 68 1.11 -19.75 -22.50
C MET A 68 0.29 -19.95 -21.21
N ALA A 69 -0.36 -18.89 -20.73
CA ALA A 69 -1.24 -18.94 -19.57
C ALA A 69 -2.36 -17.92 -19.70
N GLN A 70 -3.54 -18.27 -19.19
CA GLN A 70 -4.64 -17.33 -19.02
C GLN A 70 -5.38 -17.64 -17.72
N PHE A 71 -5.55 -16.63 -16.90
CA PHE A 71 -6.28 -16.72 -15.65
C PHE A 71 -6.96 -15.39 -15.33
N THR A 72 -7.93 -15.43 -14.44
CA THR A 72 -8.58 -14.26 -13.87
C THR A 72 -8.12 -14.08 -12.44
N VAL A 73 -7.78 -12.85 -12.09
CA VAL A 73 -7.64 -12.39 -10.72
C VAL A 73 -8.81 -11.45 -10.40
N PRO A 74 -9.17 -11.28 -9.13
CA PRO A 74 -10.08 -10.21 -8.73
C PRO A 74 -9.44 -8.87 -9.13
N VAL A 75 -10.18 -7.97 -9.77
CA VAL A 75 -9.74 -6.57 -9.68
C VAL A 75 -10.03 -6.19 -8.24
N PRO A 76 -9.11 -5.57 -7.48
CA PRO A 76 -9.56 -4.78 -6.37
C PRO A 76 -10.57 -3.82 -6.97
N SER A 77 -11.85 -4.03 -6.67
CA SER A 77 -12.89 -3.17 -7.19
C SER A 77 -12.43 -1.75 -6.89
N ALA A 78 -12.34 -0.91 -7.91
CA ALA A 78 -12.56 0.52 -7.71
C ALA A 78 -14.04 0.77 -7.36
N GLU A 79 -14.71 -0.17 -6.68
CA GLU A 79 -15.33 0.18 -5.42
C GLU A 79 -14.21 0.80 -4.58
N GLU A 80 -13.98 2.10 -4.81
CA GLU A 80 -14.41 3.00 -3.77
C GLU A 80 -15.81 2.54 -3.32
N GLU A 81 -15.85 1.50 -2.50
CA GLU A 81 -16.54 1.68 -1.27
C GLU A 81 -15.86 2.94 -0.72
N THR A 82 -16.51 4.06 -0.98
CA THR A 82 -16.80 4.98 0.09
C THR A 82 -17.57 4.23 1.21
N THR A 83 -17.08 3.07 1.66
CA THR A 83 -16.74 3.00 3.05
C THR A 83 -15.88 4.23 3.25
N ASP A 84 -16.46 5.32 3.72
CA ASP A 84 -16.27 5.76 5.09
C ASP A 84 -15.12 5.10 5.94
N ALA A 85 -14.61 3.90 5.61
CA ALA A 85 -13.47 3.28 6.24
C ALA A 85 -12.19 4.05 5.90
N VAL A 86 -11.40 4.24 6.93
CA VAL A 86 -10.17 5.02 6.89
C VAL A 86 -9.02 4.13 6.43
N THR A 87 -8.25 4.60 5.45
CA THR A 87 -7.08 3.88 4.94
C THR A 87 -5.84 4.11 5.81
N ILE A 88 -4.79 3.31 5.58
CA ILE A 88 -3.51 3.49 6.27
C ILE A 88 -2.83 4.80 5.82
N GLY A 89 -2.94 5.18 4.55
CA GLY A 89 -2.45 6.45 4.02
C GLY A 89 -3.14 7.66 4.65
N GLU A 90 -4.46 7.62 4.83
CA GLU A 90 -5.22 8.67 5.51
C GLU A 90 -4.84 8.77 7.00
N ALA A 91 -4.66 7.63 7.68
CA ALA A 91 -4.18 7.59 9.05
C ALA A 91 -2.77 8.21 9.17
N LEU A 92 -1.89 7.99 8.19
CA LEU A 92 -0.57 8.61 8.13
C LEU A 92 -0.66 10.13 7.95
N GLN A 93 -1.54 10.63 7.08
CA GLN A 93 -1.76 12.07 6.91
C GLN A 93 -2.28 12.73 8.20
N ALA A 94 -3.21 12.07 8.89
CA ALA A 94 -3.72 12.53 10.18
C ALA A 94 -2.59 12.58 11.23
N ALA A 95 -1.75 11.55 11.30
CA ALA A 95 -0.60 11.52 12.21
C ALA A 95 0.34 12.71 12.00
N GLY A 96 0.58 13.12 10.75
CA GLY A 96 1.39 14.29 10.45
C GLY A 96 0.73 15.61 10.84
N SER A 97 -0.59 15.69 10.88
CA SER A 97 -1.31 16.92 11.19
C SER A 97 -1.26 17.28 12.68
N ASP A 98 -1.23 16.26 13.55
CA ASP A 98 -1.14 16.43 15.00
C ASP A 98 0.31 16.47 15.51
N ASP A 99 1.26 15.92 14.74
CA ASP A 99 2.67 15.84 15.13
C ASP A 99 3.54 16.92 14.47
N ASN A 100 4.01 17.85 15.29
CA ASN A 100 4.92 18.92 14.90
C ASN A 100 6.36 18.66 15.40
N GLU A 101 6.65 17.43 15.83
CA GLU A 101 8.00 17.02 16.21
C GLU A 101 8.86 16.64 15.00
N PRO A 102 10.19 16.81 15.11
CA PRO A 102 11.13 16.32 14.12
C PRO A 102 11.07 14.82 13.94
N VAL A 103 11.00 14.37 12.68
CA VAL A 103 10.99 12.95 12.34
C VAL A 103 12.19 12.24 12.98
N GLY A 104 11.91 11.24 13.80
CA GLY A 104 12.88 10.35 14.41
C GLY A 104 12.96 8.99 13.70
N LEU A 105 13.93 8.16 14.10
CA LEU A 105 14.08 6.82 13.55
C LEU A 105 12.91 5.88 13.91
N ALA A 106 12.31 6.08 15.08
CA ALA A 106 11.15 5.31 15.50
C ALA A 106 9.90 5.68 14.68
N ASP A 107 9.75 6.98 14.34
CA ASP A 107 8.74 7.45 13.39
C ASP A 107 8.95 6.86 12.00
N ALA A 108 10.18 6.92 11.48
CA ALA A 108 10.52 6.34 10.19
C ALA A 108 10.25 4.83 10.13
N ALA A 109 10.49 4.10 11.22
CA ALA A 109 10.16 2.68 11.31
C ALA A 109 8.66 2.41 11.36
N ALA A 110 7.89 3.27 12.04
CA ALA A 110 6.43 3.17 12.08
C ALA A 110 5.82 3.43 10.70
N VAL A 111 6.29 4.47 9.99
CA VAL A 111 5.89 4.79 8.62
C VAL A 111 6.26 3.66 7.67
N GLN A 112 7.45 3.07 7.81
CA GLN A 112 7.85 1.92 7.02
C GLN A 112 6.91 0.73 7.21
N ALA A 113 6.57 0.41 8.46
CA ALA A 113 5.61 -0.64 8.75
C ALA A 113 4.26 -0.32 8.11
N ALA A 114 3.77 0.90 8.27
CA ALA A 114 2.51 1.35 7.70
C ALA A 114 2.50 1.25 6.15
N GLU A 115 3.53 1.73 5.46
CA GLU A 115 3.66 1.63 3.99
C GLU A 115 3.64 0.17 3.49
N MET A 116 4.34 -0.74 4.17
CA MET A 116 4.31 -2.17 3.82
C MET A 116 2.92 -2.79 4.00
N ARG A 117 2.14 -2.29 4.96
CA ARG A 117 0.77 -2.75 5.20
C ARG A 117 -0.21 -2.15 4.21
N ALA A 118 -0.08 -0.86 3.92
CA ALA A 118 -0.88 -0.14 2.94
C ALA A 118 -0.72 -0.73 1.54
N THR A 119 0.50 -1.08 1.16
CA THR A 119 0.80 -1.58 -0.20
C THR A 119 0.76 -3.11 -0.32
N GLY A 120 0.75 -3.83 0.80
CA GLY A 120 0.93 -5.28 0.83
C GLY A 120 2.32 -5.77 0.38
N LEU A 121 3.28 -4.86 0.18
CA LEU A 121 4.63 -5.19 -0.27
C LEU A 121 5.52 -5.60 0.91
N ALA A 122 6.39 -6.57 0.69
CA ALA A 122 7.31 -7.08 1.72
C ALA A 122 8.53 -6.18 1.98
N GLY A 123 8.61 -4.99 1.36
CA GLY A 123 9.78 -4.11 1.42
C GLY A 123 9.43 -2.65 1.17
N VAL A 124 10.41 -1.78 1.41
CA VAL A 124 10.31 -0.32 1.20
C VAL A 124 10.10 -0.03 -0.27
N VAL A 125 9.14 0.83 -0.59
CA VAL A 125 8.94 1.34 -1.94
C VAL A 125 10.07 2.34 -2.25
N PRO A 126 10.91 2.13 -3.28
CA PRO A 126 11.94 3.09 -3.64
C PRO A 126 11.32 4.46 -3.96
N GLY A 127 11.74 5.50 -3.21
CA GLY A 127 11.17 6.84 -3.33
C GLY A 127 9.81 7.03 -2.67
N GLY A 128 9.32 6.04 -1.93
CA GLY A 128 8.08 6.10 -1.17
C GLY A 128 8.18 6.91 0.13
N VAL A 129 7.06 6.97 0.85
CA VAL A 129 6.89 7.77 2.08
C VAL A 129 7.85 7.28 3.17
N ALA A 130 8.07 5.97 3.27
CA ALA A 130 8.99 5.42 4.27
C ALA A 130 10.47 5.76 3.96
N ALA A 131 10.84 5.78 2.68
CA ALA A 131 12.19 6.19 2.27
C ALA A 131 12.45 7.66 2.61
N ALA A 132 11.46 8.53 2.37
CA ALA A 132 11.51 9.94 2.77
C ALA A 132 11.62 10.10 4.29
N ALA A 133 10.84 9.33 5.06
CA ALA A 133 10.89 9.34 6.53
C ALA A 133 12.27 8.95 7.07
N GLN A 134 12.90 7.93 6.49
CA GLN A 134 14.26 7.51 6.86
C GLN A 134 15.31 8.57 6.55
N GLN A 135 15.24 9.17 5.36
CA GLN A 135 16.15 10.27 4.99
C GLN A 135 15.97 11.48 5.92
N ALA A 136 14.73 11.84 6.23
CA ALA A 136 14.39 12.91 7.17
C ALA A 136 14.96 12.62 8.57
N ALA A 137 14.74 11.41 9.10
CA ALA A 137 15.25 11.00 10.41
C ALA A 137 16.78 11.05 10.47
N GLU A 138 17.47 10.54 9.45
CA GLU A 138 18.92 10.61 9.39
C GLU A 138 19.46 12.04 9.26
N ALA A 139 18.82 12.88 8.44
CA ALA A 139 19.18 14.27 8.29
C ALA A 139 18.97 15.04 9.61
N ASN A 140 17.87 14.79 10.31
CA ASN A 140 17.55 15.39 11.60
C ASN A 140 18.55 14.95 12.68
N MET A 141 18.97 13.68 12.70
CA MET A 141 20.01 13.19 13.62
C MET A 141 21.37 13.83 13.39
N ARG A 142 21.76 14.06 12.13
CA ARG A 142 23.00 14.77 11.79
C ARG A 142 22.99 16.24 12.23
N ARG A 143 21.84 16.80 12.64
CA ARG A 143 21.62 18.24 12.89
C ARG A 143 21.41 18.65 14.37
N ARG A 144 21.54 17.79 15.40
CA ARG A 144 21.39 18.22 16.82
C ARG A 144 22.66 17.96 17.68
N PRO A 145 23.01 18.76 18.72
CA PRO A 145 22.70 20.17 19.03
C PRO A 145 23.91 20.95 19.64
N ASP A 146 24.81 21.51 18.84
CA ASP A 146 25.84 22.45 19.35
C ASP A 146 25.53 23.92 18.99
N GLY A 147 24.36 24.19 18.38
CA GLY A 147 23.97 25.51 17.88
C GLY A 147 22.70 26.03 18.56
N ASP A 148 22.86 27.18 19.21
CA ASP A 148 21.86 28.01 19.88
C ASP A 148 20.88 28.65 18.86
N ASP A 149 20.05 27.84 18.20
CA ASP A 149 19.08 28.33 17.21
C ASP A 149 17.64 28.06 17.64
N GLY A 150 17.24 28.65 18.78
CA GLY A 150 15.91 28.48 19.38
C GLY A 150 14.71 28.83 18.49
N GLU A 151 14.95 29.55 17.39
CA GLU A 151 13.90 30.03 16.47
C GLU A 151 14.10 29.57 15.01
N ASN A 152 15.32 29.20 14.61
CA ASN A 152 15.65 28.81 13.22
C ASN A 152 15.72 27.28 12.99
N LYS A 153 15.60 26.50 14.07
CA LYS A 153 15.60 25.03 14.05
C LYS A 153 14.34 24.44 13.38
N ALA A 154 13.21 25.16 13.43
CA ALA A 154 11.98 24.79 12.74
C ALA A 154 12.08 24.93 11.21
N THR A 155 12.97 25.78 10.70
CA THR A 155 13.07 26.12 9.27
C THR A 155 13.87 25.08 8.45
N THR A 156 14.61 24.19 9.11
CA THR A 156 15.56 23.25 8.44
C THR A 156 15.42 21.80 8.92
N THR A 157 14.60 21.56 9.93
CA THR A 157 14.32 20.22 10.44
C THR A 157 13.07 19.70 9.75
N THR A 158 13.16 18.52 9.12
CA THR A 158 11.99 17.91 8.46
C THR A 158 11.05 17.37 9.52
N LEU A 159 9.79 17.80 9.48
CA LEU A 159 8.75 17.42 10.43
C LEU A 159 7.90 16.28 9.87
N MET A 160 7.09 15.67 10.73
CA MET A 160 6.28 14.53 10.33
C MET A 160 5.27 14.90 9.24
N LYS A 161 4.59 16.04 9.37
CA LYS A 161 3.70 16.58 8.32
C LYS A 161 4.35 16.72 6.94
N ASP A 162 5.65 17.03 6.88
CA ASP A 162 6.35 17.23 5.61
C ASP A 162 6.61 15.90 4.88
N VAL A 163 6.60 14.80 5.63
CA VAL A 163 6.83 13.44 5.11
C VAL A 163 5.52 12.74 4.80
N VAL A 164 4.56 12.76 5.74
CA VAL A 164 3.33 11.96 5.64
C VAL A 164 2.09 12.77 5.24
N GLY A 165 2.18 14.09 5.09
CA GLY A 165 1.03 14.94 4.77
C GLY A 165 0.37 14.66 3.42
N GLY A 166 1.05 13.98 2.50
CA GLY A 166 0.51 13.48 1.23
C GLY A 166 0.56 11.97 1.10
N ALA A 167 0.52 11.24 2.22
CA ALA A 167 0.74 9.79 2.21
C ALA A 167 -0.35 9.03 1.45
N ALA A 168 -1.63 9.40 1.58
CA ALA A 168 -2.71 8.73 0.86
C ALA A 168 -2.55 8.82 -0.66
N GLU A 169 -2.08 9.96 -1.18
CA GLU A 169 -1.87 10.15 -2.62
C GLU A 169 -0.53 9.60 -3.12
N ALA A 170 0.46 9.45 -2.21
CA ALA A 170 1.80 8.99 -2.55
C ALA A 170 1.95 7.46 -2.57
N LEU A 171 1.04 6.73 -1.92
CA LEU A 171 1.09 5.27 -1.85
C LEU A 171 0.58 4.65 -3.16
N PRO A 172 1.31 3.71 -3.79
CA PRO A 172 0.89 3.08 -5.05
C PRO A 172 -0.34 2.17 -4.89
N ALA A 173 -0.59 1.72 -3.67
CA ALA A 173 -1.80 1.06 -3.22
C ALA A 173 -2.00 1.43 -1.75
N ASP A 174 -3.25 1.67 -1.35
CA ASP A 174 -3.59 2.07 0.01
C ASP A 174 -4.73 1.22 0.54
N MET A 175 -4.39 0.29 1.43
CA MET A 175 -5.35 -0.62 2.05
C MET A 175 -6.04 0.02 3.25
N VAL A 176 -7.30 -0.38 3.47
CA VAL A 176 -8.09 -0.05 4.66
C VAL A 176 -7.34 -0.46 5.93
N ALA A 177 -7.29 0.43 6.92
CA ALA A 177 -6.61 0.15 8.17
C ALA A 177 -7.33 -0.95 8.97
N THR A 178 -6.59 -1.96 9.40
CA THR A 178 -7.10 -3.03 10.29
C THR A 178 -6.36 -3.06 11.61
N ARG A 179 -6.92 -3.74 12.61
CA ARG A 179 -6.29 -3.89 13.93
C ARG A 179 -4.98 -4.67 13.88
N GLU A 180 -4.86 -5.62 12.96
CA GLU A 180 -3.59 -6.32 12.72
C GLU A 180 -2.51 -5.35 12.22
N ASP A 181 -2.87 -4.37 11.38
CA ASP A 181 -1.94 -3.36 10.90
C ASP A 181 -1.49 -2.46 12.04
N ALA A 182 -2.43 -2.01 12.89
CA ALA A 182 -2.13 -1.21 14.08
C ALA A 182 -1.14 -1.93 15.03
N ASP A 183 -1.36 -3.20 15.33
CA ASP A 183 -0.48 -4.00 16.18
C ASP A 183 0.92 -4.15 15.58
N ARG A 184 1.01 -4.36 14.26
CA ARG A 184 2.29 -4.49 13.55
C ARG A 184 3.06 -3.17 13.50
N VAL A 185 2.37 -2.06 13.25
CA VAL A 185 2.95 -0.71 13.26
C VAL A 185 3.45 -0.36 14.66
N ALA A 186 2.65 -0.61 15.70
CA ALA A 186 3.04 -0.40 17.10
C ALA A 186 4.25 -1.25 17.50
N ALA A 187 4.28 -2.53 17.12
CA ALA A 187 5.42 -3.40 17.38
C ALA A 187 6.70 -2.92 16.67
N ALA A 188 6.60 -2.42 15.43
CA ALA A 188 7.72 -1.87 14.69
C ALA A 188 8.27 -0.59 15.33
N ALA A 189 7.39 0.31 15.75
CA ALA A 189 7.73 1.54 16.48
C ALA A 189 8.43 1.20 17.81
N ALA A 190 7.85 0.32 18.62
CA ALA A 190 8.40 -0.08 19.93
C ALA A 190 9.79 -0.74 19.82
N ARG A 191 10.00 -1.60 18.81
CA ARG A 191 11.31 -2.23 18.56
C ARG A 191 12.40 -1.20 18.25
N ASN A 192 12.07 -0.12 17.54
CA ASN A 192 13.03 0.92 17.17
C ASN A 192 13.22 1.96 18.27
N ALA A 193 12.17 2.30 19.02
CA ALA A 193 12.25 3.14 20.21
C ALA A 193 13.17 2.50 21.27
N ALA A 194 12.99 1.20 21.57
CA ALA A 194 13.80 0.46 22.54
C ALA A 194 15.27 0.31 22.12
N ARG A 195 15.55 0.24 20.80
CA ARG A 195 16.92 0.06 20.27
C ARG A 195 17.78 1.33 20.32
N ARG A 196 17.18 2.52 20.39
CA ARG A 196 17.90 3.79 20.17
C ARG A 196 17.54 4.92 21.14
N GLY A 197 16.65 4.70 22.12
CA GLY A 197 16.41 5.63 23.22
C GLY A 197 15.67 6.92 22.83
N GLY A 198 15.10 7.00 21.63
CA GLY A 198 14.27 8.12 21.19
C GLY A 198 12.79 7.79 21.36
N GLY A 199 12.06 8.62 22.11
CA GLY A 199 10.60 8.64 22.06
C GLY A 199 10.17 9.13 20.68
N GLY A 200 9.50 8.26 19.92
CA GLY A 200 9.01 8.53 18.56
C GLY A 200 8.23 7.32 18.06
N GLY A 201 7.37 7.51 17.07
CA GLY A 201 6.55 6.49 16.41
C GLY A 201 5.18 6.27 17.07
N LYS A 202 4.88 6.99 18.16
CA LYS A 202 3.58 6.92 18.84
C LYS A 202 2.45 7.51 18.02
N GLY A 203 2.65 8.69 17.42
CA GLY A 203 1.63 9.35 16.62
C GLY A 203 1.15 8.49 15.44
N VAL A 204 2.07 7.87 14.71
CA VAL A 204 1.73 6.97 13.59
C VAL A 204 0.99 5.71 14.08
N ALA A 205 1.46 5.08 15.16
CA ALA A 205 0.80 3.89 15.70
C ALA A 205 -0.61 4.21 16.25
N GLU A 206 -0.77 5.33 16.94
CA GLU A 206 -2.05 5.80 17.49
C GLU A 206 -3.04 6.18 16.39
N ALA A 207 -2.58 6.84 15.32
CA ALA A 207 -3.44 7.18 14.19
C ALA A 207 -3.92 5.93 13.42
N VAL A 208 -3.04 4.96 13.17
CA VAL A 208 -3.42 3.69 12.51
C VAL A 208 -4.35 2.87 13.41
N ALA A 209 -4.15 2.89 14.73
CA ALA A 209 -5.07 2.26 15.69
C ALA A 209 -6.45 2.94 15.69
N ALA A 210 -6.51 4.27 15.71
CA ALA A 210 -7.76 5.02 15.63
C ALA A 210 -8.50 4.74 14.32
N ALA A 211 -7.79 4.68 13.20
CA ALA A 211 -8.35 4.30 11.90
C ALA A 211 -8.95 2.88 11.93
N ALA A 212 -8.20 1.91 12.47
CA ALA A 212 -8.68 0.56 12.63
C ALA A 212 -9.92 0.46 13.53
N GLU A 213 -9.97 1.19 14.64
CA GLU A 213 -11.13 1.24 15.54
C GLU A 213 -12.36 1.85 14.88
N MET A 214 -12.19 2.93 14.10
CA MET A 214 -13.27 3.52 13.31
C MET A 214 -13.83 2.54 12.28
N ASN A 215 -12.97 1.73 11.68
CA ASN A 215 -13.35 0.71 10.70
C ASN A 215 -14.06 -0.46 11.37
N GLU A 216 -13.56 -0.96 12.50
CA GLU A 216 -14.20 -2.03 13.28
C GLU A 216 -15.58 -1.61 13.80
N GLY A 217 -15.73 -0.36 14.26
CA GLY A 217 -17.01 0.17 14.77
C GLY A 217 -18.09 0.36 13.70
N ARG A 218 -17.71 0.49 12.42
CA ARG A 218 -18.64 0.58 11.28
C ARG A 218 -19.07 -0.78 10.73
N MET A 219 -18.33 -1.85 11.06
CA MET A 219 -18.61 -3.22 10.59
C MET A 219 -19.58 -4.01 11.48
N VAL A 220 -20.22 -3.37 12.47
CA VAL A 220 -21.12 -4.01 13.45
C VAL A 220 -22.60 -3.71 13.17
#